data_AF-A0AA41DE45-F1
#
_entry.id   AF-A0AA41DE45-F1
#
_cell.length_a   1.000
_cell.length_b   1.000
_cell.length_c   1.000
_cell.angle_alpha   90.00
_cell.angle_beta   90.00
_cell.angle_gamma   90.00
#
_symmetry.space_group_name_H-M   'P 1'
#
loop_
_entity.id
_entity.type
_entity.pdbx_description
1 polymer ?
#
loop_
_entity_poly.entity_id
_entity_poly.type
_entity_poly.pdbx_seq_one_letter_code
_entity_poly.pdbx_strand_id
1 'polypeptide(L)'
;MKVEVLLALLFNAIMAVVLLFALVRGGRPERLGVLINLAGFALTTGLRVYSTKVAWDPGHFPTLVVDLGVACGFFWLGVTTIRFWPIWAAGFALGGLFMSLCGALLPGIPLFAYHTGLGIYAYLALGALALGTMRLPRDAAPYLKNGSRRSWLQHQRATN
;
A
#
# COMPACT_ATOMS: atom_id res chain seq x y z
N MET A 1 -22.78 -1.43 18.54
CA MET A 1 -22.07 -1.65 17.25
C MET A 1 -21.03 -2.73 17.46
N LYS A 2 -20.87 -3.67 16.53
CA LYS A 2 -19.81 -4.69 16.62
C LYS A 2 -18.43 -4.01 16.45
N VAL A 3 -17.45 -4.39 17.27
CA VAL A 3 -16.08 -3.83 17.26
C VAL A 3 -15.44 -3.89 15.86
N GLU A 4 -15.73 -4.94 15.11
CA GLU A 4 -15.27 -5.13 13.73
C GLU A 4 -15.71 -4.01 12.77
N VAL A 5 -16.95 -3.52 12.92
CA VAL A 5 -17.49 -2.44 12.09
C VAL A 5 -16.78 -1.13 12.43
N LEU A 6 -16.51 -0.88 13.70
CA LEU A 6 -15.75 0.29 14.14
C LEU A 6 -14.33 0.28 13.54
N LEU A 7 -13.62 -0.85 13.62
CA LEU A 7 -12.27 -1.01 13.06
C LEU A 7 -12.25 -0.81 11.54
N ALA A 8 -13.24 -1.34 10.82
CA ALA A 8 -13.34 -1.17 9.37
C ALA A 8 -13.58 0.30 8.98
N LEU A 9 -14.46 1.00 9.71
CA LEU A 9 -14.72 2.43 9.49
C LEU A 9 -13.47 3.27 9.78
N LEU A 10 -12.75 2.94 10.86
CA LEU A 10 -11.54 3.63 11.28
C LEU A 10 -10.41 3.43 10.24
N PHE A 11 -10.23 2.21 9.73
CA PHE A 11 -9.31 1.91 8.64
C PHE A 11 -9.62 2.75 7.39
N ASN A 12 -10.89 2.76 6.96
CA ASN A 12 -11.30 3.53 5.78
C ASN A 12 -11.09 5.04 5.97
N ALA A 13 -11.36 5.56 7.17
CA ALA A 13 -11.11 6.96 7.50
C ALA A 13 -9.62 7.31 7.45
N ILE A 14 -8.75 6.49 8.07
CA ILE A 14 -7.30 6.69 8.03
C ILE A 14 -6.79 6.60 6.60
N MET A 15 -7.22 5.59 5.84
CA MET A 15 -6.86 5.43 4.44
C MET A 15 -7.25 6.66 3.64
N ALA A 16 -8.49 7.13 3.75
CA ALA A 16 -8.96 8.34 3.06
C ALA A 16 -8.10 9.56 3.41
N VAL A 17 -7.80 9.79 4.69
CA VAL A 17 -6.97 10.92 5.14
C VAL A 17 -5.55 10.84 4.58
N VAL A 18 -4.92 9.67 4.65
CA VAL A 18 -3.55 9.47 4.15
C VAL A 18 -3.49 9.63 2.63
N LEU A 19 -4.46 9.09 1.89
CA LEU A 19 -4.52 9.23 0.44
C LEU A 19 -4.76 10.69 0.04
N LEU A 20 -5.67 11.40 0.71
CA LEU A 20 -5.93 12.82 0.45
C LEU A 20 -4.69 13.66 0.75
N PHE A 21 -4.00 13.38 1.85
CA PHE A 21 -2.75 14.05 2.22
C PHE A 21 -1.65 13.82 1.18
N ALA A 22 -1.49 12.59 0.71
CA ALA A 22 -0.54 12.24 -0.34
C ALA A 22 -0.91 12.84 -1.71
N LEU A 23 -2.19 13.02 -2.02
CA LEU A 23 -2.64 13.70 -3.25
C LEU A 23 -2.35 15.20 -3.22
N VAL A 24 -2.65 15.85 -2.09
CA VAL A 24 -2.50 17.30 -1.92
C VAL A 24 -1.03 17.71 -1.77
N ARG A 25 -0.24 16.92 -1.02
CA ARG A 25 1.13 17.29 -0.65
C ARG A 25 2.21 16.46 -1.33
N GLY A 26 1.88 15.26 -1.80
CA GLY A 26 2.83 14.35 -2.42
C GLY A 26 3.20 14.71 -3.86
N GLY A 27 4.39 14.27 -4.27
CA GLY A 27 4.85 14.34 -5.65
C GLY A 27 4.29 13.21 -6.50
N ARG A 28 4.87 13.02 -7.69
CA ARG A 28 4.51 11.90 -8.58
C ARG A 28 4.61 10.51 -7.93
N PRO A 29 5.65 10.15 -7.17
CA PRO A 29 5.74 8.82 -6.60
C PRO A 29 4.69 8.58 -5.51
N GLU A 30 4.35 9.60 -4.73
CA GLU A 30 3.29 9.51 -3.70
C GLU A 30 1.90 9.32 -4.36
N ARG A 31 1.63 10.01 -5.47
CA ARG A 31 0.38 9.82 -6.25
C ARG A 31 0.26 8.43 -6.85
N LEU A 32 1.38 7.84 -7.31
CA LEU A 32 1.41 6.45 -7.76
C LEU A 32 1.15 5.48 -6.60
N GLY A 33 1.69 5.75 -5.41
CA GLY A 33 1.36 5.00 -4.19
C GLY A 33 -0.12 5.07 -3.82
N VAL A 34 -0.76 6.23 -4.01
CA VAL A 34 -2.22 6.40 -3.84
C VAL A 34 -2.99 5.52 -4.82
N LEU A 35 -2.60 5.53 -6.10
CA LEU A 35 -3.21 4.70 -7.14
C LEU A 35 -3.11 3.20 -6.84
N ILE A 36 -1.96 2.72 -6.37
CA ILE A 36 -1.75 1.31 -6.00
C ILE A 36 -2.69 0.91 -4.85
N ASN A 37 -2.79 1.73 -3.80
CA ASN A 37 -3.71 1.46 -2.68
C ASN A 37 -5.18 1.49 -3.12
N LEU A 38 -5.59 2.47 -3.93
CA LEU A 38 -6.95 2.56 -4.45
C LEU A 38 -7.30 1.37 -5.34
N ALA A 39 -6.39 0.95 -6.22
CA ALA A 39 -6.57 -0.23 -7.04
C ALA A 39 -6.72 -1.49 -6.19
N GLY A 40 -5.83 -1.70 -5.21
CA GLY A 40 -5.91 -2.82 -4.28
C GLY A 40 -7.23 -2.86 -3.49
N PHE A 41 -7.69 -1.70 -3.01
CA PHE A 41 -8.97 -1.57 -2.33
C PHE A 41 -10.16 -1.86 -3.25
N ALA A 42 -10.17 -1.32 -4.47
CA ALA A 42 -11.25 -1.50 -5.43
C ALA A 42 -11.35 -2.97 -5.90
N LEU A 43 -10.22 -3.62 -6.19
CA LEU A 43 -10.18 -5.03 -6.56
C LEU A 43 -10.65 -5.92 -5.41
N THR A 44 -10.13 -5.69 -4.20
CA THR A 44 -10.55 -6.46 -3.02
C THR A 44 -12.04 -6.27 -2.71
N THR A 45 -12.56 -5.05 -2.84
CA THR A 45 -13.99 -4.76 -2.61
C THR A 45 -14.86 -5.39 -3.70
N GLY A 46 -14.47 -5.28 -4.97
CA GLY A 46 -15.20 -5.90 -6.08
C GLY A 46 -15.28 -7.42 -5.96
N LEU A 47 -14.17 -8.07 -5.60
CA LEU A 47 -14.13 -9.52 -5.33
C LEU A 47 -15.06 -9.91 -4.18
N ARG A 48 -15.16 -9.08 -3.13
CA ARG A 48 -16.07 -9.30 -1.99
C ARG A 48 -17.55 -9.18 -2.37
N VAL A 49 -17.90 -8.24 -3.25
CA VAL A 49 -19.29 -8.06 -3.72
C VAL A 49 -19.71 -9.24 -4.62
N TYR A 50 -18.80 -9.78 -5.42
CA TYR A 50 -19.09 -10.89 -6.33
C TYR A 50 -19.15 -12.25 -5.62
N SER A 51 -18.33 -12.50 -4.59
CA SER A 51 -18.26 -13.77 -3.86
C SER A 51 -18.69 -13.63 -2.40
N THR A 52 -20.00 -13.61 -2.15
CA THR A 52 -20.61 -13.32 -0.83
C THR A 52 -20.40 -14.39 0.26
N LYS A 53 -20.02 -15.63 -0.08
CA LYS A 53 -19.92 -16.73 0.91
C LYS A 53 -18.50 -17.14 1.32
N VAL A 54 -17.47 -16.78 0.55
CA VAL A 54 -16.10 -17.33 0.77
C VAL A 54 -15.01 -16.24 0.82
N ALA A 55 -15.32 -14.99 0.42
CA ALA A 55 -14.34 -13.90 0.38
C ALA A 55 -13.84 -13.37 1.74
N TRP A 56 -14.35 -13.90 2.86
CA TRP A 56 -13.89 -13.56 4.21
C TRP A 56 -12.78 -14.48 4.72
N ASP A 57 -12.46 -15.54 3.97
CA ASP A 57 -11.46 -16.52 4.38
C ASP A 57 -10.04 -16.08 3.96
N PRO A 58 -9.09 -15.93 4.91
CA PRO A 58 -7.69 -15.72 4.61
C PRO A 58 -7.18 -16.88 3.75
N GLY A 59 -6.70 -16.59 2.54
CA GLY A 59 -6.16 -17.60 1.64
C GLY A 59 -6.95 -17.86 0.36
N HIS A 60 -8.01 -17.09 0.13
CA HIS A 60 -8.65 -17.09 -1.17
C HIS A 60 -7.67 -16.67 -2.27
N PHE A 61 -7.48 -17.55 -3.27
CA PHE A 61 -6.59 -17.33 -4.41
C PHE A 61 -6.74 -15.95 -5.07
N PRO A 62 -7.96 -15.39 -5.25
CA PRO A 62 -8.12 -14.05 -5.81
C PRO A 62 -7.50 -12.94 -4.95
N THR A 63 -7.61 -13.03 -3.63
CA THR A 63 -7.05 -12.04 -2.69
C THR A 63 -5.53 -12.09 -2.69
N LEU A 64 -4.94 -13.29 -2.77
CA LEU A 64 -3.49 -13.49 -2.93
C LEU A 64 -2.94 -12.81 -4.19
N VAL A 65 -3.67 -12.89 -5.32
CA VAL A 65 -3.26 -12.22 -6.56
C VAL A 65 -3.27 -10.69 -6.40
N VAL A 66 -4.26 -10.14 -5.68
CA VAL A 66 -4.32 -8.70 -5.40
C VAL A 66 -3.15 -8.28 -4.51
N ASP A 67 -2.89 -9.00 -3.42
CA ASP A 67 -1.77 -8.70 -2.50
C ASP A 67 -0.43 -8.76 -3.22
N LEU A 68 -0.24 -9.75 -4.12
CA LEU A 68 0.96 -9.87 -4.95
C LEU A 68 1.08 -8.66 -5.89
N GLY A 69 -0.01 -8.24 -6.54
CA GLY A 69 -0.03 -7.07 -7.41
C GLY A 69 0.33 -5.78 -6.66
N VAL A 70 -0.18 -5.60 -5.44
CA VAL A 70 0.13 -4.46 -4.58
C VAL A 70 1.61 -4.49 -4.15
N ALA A 71 2.12 -5.65 -3.73
CA ALA A 71 3.53 -5.81 -3.35
C ALA A 71 4.48 -5.53 -4.53
N CYS A 72 4.18 -6.07 -5.71
CA CYS A 72 4.93 -5.79 -6.94
C CYS A 72 4.86 -4.31 -7.33
N GLY A 73 3.68 -3.67 -7.18
CA GLY A 73 3.49 -2.25 -7.44
C GLY A 73 4.38 -1.37 -6.56
N PHE A 74 4.42 -1.63 -5.24
CA PHE A 74 5.30 -0.90 -4.33
C PHE A 74 6.77 -1.19 -4.57
N PHE A 75 7.13 -2.45 -4.86
CA PHE A 75 8.50 -2.82 -5.20
C PHE A 75 8.99 -2.07 -6.44
N TRP A 76 8.19 -2.06 -7.51
CA TRP A 76 8.46 -1.29 -8.73
C TRP A 76 8.63 0.20 -8.44
N LEU A 77 7.75 0.77 -7.60
CA LEU A 77 7.82 2.16 -7.18
C LEU A 77 9.11 2.44 -6.38
N GLY A 78 9.57 1.50 -5.55
CA GLY A 78 10.83 1.60 -4.82
C GLY A 78 12.06 1.60 -5.72
N VAL A 79 12.07 0.78 -6.77
CA VAL A 79 13.23 0.68 -7.69
C VAL A 79 13.28 1.85 -8.68
N THR A 80 12.12 2.43 -9.02
CA THR A 80 12.01 3.50 -10.03
C THR A 80 12.14 4.91 -9.48
N THR A 81 12.06 5.09 -8.15
CA THR A 81 12.04 6.40 -7.50
C THR A 81 13.27 6.59 -6.61
N ILE A 82 13.62 7.85 -6.34
CA ILE A 82 14.72 8.20 -5.41
C ILE A 82 14.26 8.21 -3.94
N ARG A 83 12.99 7.85 -3.70
CA ARG A 83 12.35 7.95 -2.38
C ARG A 83 12.59 6.64 -1.64
N PHE A 84 12.91 6.73 -0.35
CA PHE A 84 13.16 5.55 0.47
C PHE A 84 11.86 4.91 0.99
N TRP A 85 10.77 5.66 1.11
CA TRP A 85 9.51 5.15 1.68
C TRP A 85 8.87 3.96 0.94
N PRO A 86 8.92 3.84 -0.41
CA PRO A 86 8.23 2.75 -1.10
C PRO A 86 8.85 1.37 -0.82
N ILE A 87 10.14 1.30 -0.45
CA ILE A 87 10.79 0.02 -0.11
C ILE A 87 10.21 -0.55 1.18
N TRP A 88 9.86 0.32 2.14
CA TRP A 88 9.17 -0.06 3.37
C TRP A 88 7.75 -0.53 3.08
N ALA A 89 7.01 0.23 2.26
CA ALA A 89 5.68 -0.16 1.84
C ALA A 89 5.67 -1.52 1.11
N ALA A 90 6.67 -1.78 0.26
CA ALA A 90 6.86 -3.07 -0.41
C ALA A 90 7.14 -4.20 0.60
N GLY A 91 8.00 -3.97 1.60
CA GLY A 91 8.28 -4.94 2.66
C GLY A 91 7.04 -5.28 3.49
N PHE A 92 6.24 -4.27 3.86
CA PHE A 92 4.99 -4.50 4.59
C PHE A 92 3.95 -5.22 3.73
N ALA A 93 3.81 -4.84 2.45
CA ALA A 93 2.93 -5.54 1.51
C ALA A 93 3.34 -7.01 1.31
N LEU A 94 4.64 -7.30 1.28
CA LEU A 94 5.16 -8.67 1.22
C LEU A 94 4.85 -9.45 2.50
N GLY A 95 4.94 -8.81 3.67
CA GLY A 95 4.48 -9.40 4.94
C GLY A 95 2.99 -9.75 4.93
N GLY A 96 2.16 -8.85 4.38
CA GLY A 96 0.72 -9.10 4.16
C GLY A 96 0.47 -10.28 3.22
N LEU A 97 1.17 -10.32 2.08
CA LEU A 97 1.13 -11.43 1.13
C LEU A 97 1.52 -12.76 1.79
N PHE A 98 2.56 -12.76 2.62
CA PHE A 98 2.99 -13.95 3.35
C PHE A 98 1.93 -14.43 4.34
N MET A 99 1.25 -13.51 5.04
CA MET A 99 0.11 -13.86 5.91
C MET A 99 -1.04 -14.45 5.12
N SER A 100 -1.40 -13.87 3.98
CA SER A 100 -2.43 -14.43 3.08
C SER A 100 -2.05 -15.82 2.58
N LEU A 101 -0.76 -16.07 2.29
CA LEU A 101 -0.26 -17.36 1.82
C LEU A 101 -0.31 -18.41 2.94
N CYS A 102 0.12 -18.05 4.15
CA CYS A 102 0.01 -18.92 5.31
C CYS A 102 -1.45 -19.24 5.65
N GLY A 103 -2.39 -18.30 5.48
CA GLY A 103 -3.83 -18.55 5.63
C GLY A 103 -4.35 -19.59 4.65
N ALA A 104 -3.90 -19.53 3.39
CA ALA A 104 -4.26 -20.53 2.37
C ALA A 104 -3.70 -21.93 2.66
N LEU A 105 -2.47 -22.01 3.17
CA LEU A 105 -1.77 -23.27 3.38
C LEU A 105 -2.12 -23.94 4.72
N LEU A 106 -2.58 -23.16 5.72
CA LEU A 106 -2.86 -23.64 7.08
C LEU A 106 -4.28 -23.25 7.54
N PRO A 107 -5.35 -23.80 6.94
CA PRO A 107 -6.73 -23.45 7.26
C PRO A 107 -7.18 -23.84 8.68
N GLY A 108 -6.36 -24.61 9.42
CA GLY A 108 -6.66 -25.02 10.80
C GLY A 108 -6.26 -24.01 11.89
N ILE A 109 -5.57 -22.92 11.53
CA ILE A 109 -5.17 -21.86 12.47
C ILE A 109 -6.30 -20.82 12.58
N PRO A 110 -6.63 -20.32 13.79
CA PRO A 110 -7.72 -19.37 13.96
C PRO A 110 -7.56 -18.14 13.06
N LEU A 111 -8.59 -17.88 12.24
CA LEU A 111 -8.70 -16.77 11.28
C LEU A 111 -8.32 -15.40 11.88
N PHE A 112 -8.50 -15.23 13.19
CA PHE A 112 -8.14 -14.02 13.93
C PHE A 112 -6.66 -13.63 13.77
N ALA A 113 -5.74 -14.59 13.78
CA ALA A 113 -4.30 -14.32 13.65
C ALA A 113 -3.96 -13.71 12.28
N TYR A 114 -4.61 -14.22 11.22
CA TYR A 114 -4.40 -13.75 9.85
C TYR A 114 -5.04 -12.38 9.60
N HIS A 115 -6.27 -12.17 10.05
CA HIS A 115 -6.97 -10.87 9.91
C HIS A 115 -6.24 -9.75 10.66
N THR A 116 -5.68 -10.05 11.84
CA THR A 116 -4.90 -9.07 12.61
C THR A 116 -3.58 -8.72 11.93
N GLY A 117 -2.86 -9.72 11.40
CA GLY A 117 -1.63 -9.51 10.65
C GLY A 117 -1.83 -8.65 9.40
N LEU A 118 -2.85 -8.97 8.59
CA LEU A 118 -3.22 -8.20 7.40
C LEU A 118 -3.49 -6.72 7.71
N GLY A 119 -4.22 -6.44 8.80
CA GLY A 119 -4.49 -5.07 9.23
C GLY A 119 -3.23 -4.30 9.60
N ILE A 120 -2.34 -4.90 10.41
CA ILE A 120 -1.10 -4.26 10.87
C ILE A 120 -0.22 -3.87 9.67
N TYR A 121 -0.03 -4.77 8.71
CA TYR A 121 0.80 -4.48 7.53
C TYR A 121 0.21 -3.38 6.64
N ALA A 122 -1.12 -3.31 6.51
CA ALA A 122 -1.79 -2.23 5.79
C ALA A 122 -1.57 -0.87 6.47
N TYR A 123 -1.70 -0.80 7.80
CA TYR A 123 -1.42 0.44 8.55
C TYR A 123 0.06 0.86 8.45
N LEU A 124 0.99 -0.09 8.48
CA LEU A 124 2.42 0.18 8.33
C LEU A 124 2.75 0.70 6.92
N ALA A 125 2.13 0.14 5.88
CA ALA A 125 2.26 0.63 4.50
C ALA A 125 1.72 2.06 4.35
N LEU A 126 0.56 2.36 4.95
CA LEU A 126 -0.01 3.72 5.00
C LEU A 126 0.89 4.68 5.79
N GLY A 127 1.44 4.22 6.92
CA GLY A 127 2.41 4.98 7.71
C GLY A 127 3.67 5.32 6.91
N ALA A 128 4.20 4.38 6.15
CA ALA A 128 5.34 4.60 5.26
C ALA A 128 5.01 5.67 4.19
N LEU A 129 3.83 5.60 3.56
CA LEU A 129 3.37 6.60 2.60
C LEU A 129 3.22 7.99 3.24
N ALA A 130 2.64 8.08 4.44
CA ALA A 130 2.49 9.32 5.18
C ALA A 130 3.85 9.94 5.53
N LEU A 131 4.79 9.14 6.06
CA LEU A 131 6.15 9.56 6.37
C LEU A 131 6.90 10.03 5.12
N GLY A 132 6.73 9.32 3.99
CA GLY A 132 7.25 9.72 2.69
C GLY A 132 6.75 11.09 2.23
N THR A 133 5.46 11.33 2.43
CA THR A 133 4.80 12.60 2.10
C THR A 133 5.24 13.74 3.02
N MET A 134 5.43 13.49 4.32
CA MET A 134 5.89 14.50 5.28
C MET A 134 7.33 14.95 5.01
N ARG A 135 8.18 14.04 4.53
CA ARG A 135 9.58 14.33 4.18
C ARG A 135 9.75 15.13 2.89
N LEU A 136 8.68 15.45 2.15
CA LEU A 136 8.74 16.30 0.97
C LEU A 136 8.62 17.79 1.37
N PRO A 137 9.68 18.62 1.19
CA PRO A 137 9.59 20.06 1.41
C PRO A 137 8.60 20.70 0.43
N ARG A 138 7.83 21.69 0.89
CA ARG A 138 6.83 22.40 0.05
C ARG A 138 7.47 23.07 -1.17
N ASP A 139 8.67 23.60 -0.98
CA ASP A 139 9.46 24.31 -2.00
C ASP A 139 10.46 23.40 -2.72
N ALA A 140 10.26 22.08 -2.64
CA ALA A 140 11.11 21.14 -3.35
C ALA A 140 11.15 21.45 -4.85
N ALA A 141 12.38 21.46 -5.40
CA ALA A 141 12.62 21.71 -6.80
C ALA A 141 11.84 20.72 -7.70
N PRO A 142 11.52 21.09 -8.96
CA PRO A 142 10.65 20.29 -9.83
C PRO A 142 11.14 18.85 -10.04
N TYR A 143 12.46 18.64 -10.12
CA TYR A 143 13.06 17.31 -10.26
C TYR A 143 12.92 16.44 -9.00
N LEU A 144 12.92 17.05 -7.81
CA LEU A 144 12.65 16.36 -6.53
C LEU A 144 11.17 16.01 -6.36
N LYS A 145 10.26 16.89 -6.81
CA LYS A 145 8.80 16.62 -6.85
C LYS A 145 8.44 15.54 -7.87
N ASN A 146 9.19 15.45 -8.97
CA ASN A 146 9.06 14.35 -9.93
C ASN A 146 9.51 13.02 -9.32
N GLY A 147 10.58 13.03 -8.52
CA GLY A 147 11.04 11.89 -7.73
C GLY A 147 11.47 10.66 -8.53
N SER A 148 11.45 10.72 -9.86
CA SER A 148 11.88 9.65 -10.74
C SER A 148 13.40 9.55 -10.75
N ARG A 149 13.93 8.32 -10.73
CA ARG A 149 15.37 8.09 -10.78
C ARG A 149 16.00 8.65 -12.07
N ARG A 150 15.27 8.60 -13.19
CA ARG A 150 15.70 9.14 -14.49
C ARG A 150 15.92 10.66 -14.46
N SER A 151 14.95 11.42 -13.93
CA SER A 151 15.08 12.88 -13.84
C SER A 151 16.20 13.33 -12.92
N TRP A 152 16.48 12.56 -11.85
CA TRP A 152 17.58 12.85 -10.96
C TRP A 152 18.94 12.62 -11.64
N LEU A 153 19.11 11.51 -12.37
CA LEU A 153 20.33 11.23 -13.15
C LEU A 153 20.56 12.27 -14.25
N GLN A 154 19.50 12.73 -14.93
CA GLN A 154 19.59 13.80 -15.92
C GLN A 154 20.07 15.12 -15.32
N HIS A 155 19.56 15.49 -14.14
CA HIS A 155 20.01 16.69 -13.44
C HIS A 155 21.49 16.60 -13.06
N GLN A 156 21.94 15.47 -12.50
CA GLN A 156 23.36 15.27 -12.15
C GLN A 156 24.30 15.38 -13.35
N ARG A 157 23.89 14.88 -14.52
CA ARG A 157 24.68 14.99 -15.76
C ARG A 157 24.74 16.41 -16.32
N ALA A 158 23.78 17.27 -16.00
CA ALA A 158 23.74 18.65 -16.47
C ALA A 158 24.55 19.61 -15.57
N THR A 159 24.84 19.20 -14.34
CA THR A 159 25.57 20.00 -13.33
C THR A 159 27.03 19.59 -13.14
N ASN A 160 27.42 18.41 -13.66
CA ASN A 160 28.81 17.95 -13.74
C ASN A 160 29.38 18.27 -15.12
#